data_AF-A0A2H5QB45-F1
#
_entry.id   AF-A0A2H5QB45-F1
#
_cell.length_a   1.000
_cell.length_b   1.000
_cell.length_c   1.000
_cell.angle_alpha   90.00
_cell.angle_beta   90.00
_cell.angle_gamma   90.00
#
_symmetry.space_group_name_H-M   'P 1'
#
loop_
_entity.id
_entity.type
_entity.pdbx_description
1 polymer ?
#
loop_
_entity_poly.entity_id
_entity_poly.type
_entity_poly.pdbx_seq_one_letter_code
_entity_poly.pdbx_strand_id
1 'polypeptide(L)'
;MSGQTRKKIQKKLKIRGYGLRMDALDEILSFVNRFPDAEDEAIDLLLDQLEHESSLKSSIIDKESVNRVTSVLLQAEAAAEGDSGSASNHSAIRVIDAFLVPKFRYDSIKKHFYQHAGSLPIHGEASAKAALYRDRFLLLFQRVSRDQHFSRPSFDVVNSEFGSCEISTIQSLVGQTGRRWVMGVISQLEDGHFYLEDLAASVEIDLSKAISFAFNALAIIFQT
;
A
#
# COMPACT_ATOMS: atom_id res chain seq x y z
N MET A 1 -42.33 -1.70 -21.53
CA MET A 1 -41.16 -2.49 -21.14
C MET A 1 -41.47 -3.56 -20.08
N SER A 2 -42.11 -3.27 -18.93
CA SER A 2 -42.20 -4.22 -17.81
C SER A 2 -43.00 -5.53 -18.01
N GLY A 3 -43.93 -5.58 -18.97
CA GLY A 3 -44.78 -6.77 -19.18
C GLY A 3 -44.05 -7.99 -19.77
N GLN A 4 -43.01 -7.77 -20.59
CA GLN A 4 -42.20 -8.85 -21.17
C GLN A 4 -41.19 -9.39 -20.15
N THR A 5 -40.51 -8.51 -19.41
CA THR A 5 -39.57 -8.86 -18.34
C THR A 5 -40.27 -9.66 -17.22
N ARG A 6 -41.50 -9.27 -16.84
CA ARG A 6 -42.35 -10.04 -15.90
C ARG A 6 -42.56 -11.49 -16.32
N LYS A 7 -42.96 -11.72 -17.59
CA LYS A 7 -43.16 -13.07 -18.13
C LYS A 7 -41.85 -13.85 -18.19
N LYS A 8 -40.73 -13.18 -18.46
CA LYS A 8 -39.39 -13.78 -18.51
C LYS A 8 -38.95 -14.30 -17.14
N ILE A 9 -39.07 -13.48 -16.09
CA ILE A 9 -38.78 -13.84 -14.70
C ILE A 9 -39.63 -15.05 -14.26
N GLN A 10 -40.95 -14.99 -14.50
CA GLN A 10 -41.85 -16.09 -14.16
C GLN A 10 -41.51 -17.38 -14.91
N LYS A 11 -41.13 -17.30 -16.19
CA LYS A 11 -40.72 -18.48 -16.97
C LYS A 11 -39.44 -19.10 -16.42
N LYS A 12 -38.41 -18.30 -16.13
CA LYS A 12 -37.12 -18.79 -15.59
C LYS A 12 -37.30 -19.44 -14.22
N LEU A 13 -38.08 -18.83 -13.34
CA LEU A 13 -38.40 -19.40 -12.03
C LEU A 13 -39.20 -20.70 -12.12
N LYS A 14 -40.16 -20.77 -13.05
CA LYS A 14 -40.96 -21.98 -13.27
C LYS A 14 -40.12 -23.15 -13.82
N ILE A 15 -39.10 -22.87 -14.64
CA ILE A 15 -38.12 -23.87 -15.11
C ILE A 15 -37.29 -24.40 -13.93
N ARG A 16 -36.92 -23.52 -13.00
CA ARG A 16 -36.15 -23.86 -11.78
C ARG A 16 -37.01 -24.52 -10.68
N GLY A 17 -38.32 -24.69 -10.90
CA GLY A 17 -39.22 -25.38 -9.96
C GLY A 17 -39.71 -24.54 -8.78
N TYR A 18 -39.57 -23.21 -8.84
CA TYR A 18 -40.00 -22.30 -7.78
C TYR A 18 -41.29 -21.56 -8.13
N GLY A 19 -42.16 -21.43 -7.14
CA GLY A 19 -43.28 -20.50 -7.14
C GLY A 19 -42.84 -19.12 -6.67
N LEU A 20 -43.45 -18.07 -7.21
CA LEU A 20 -43.11 -16.67 -6.89
C LEU A 20 -44.35 -15.93 -6.40
N ARG A 21 -44.25 -15.27 -5.25
CA ARG A 21 -45.30 -14.36 -4.79
C ARG A 21 -45.26 -13.04 -5.57
N MET A 22 -46.42 -12.38 -5.70
CA MET A 22 -46.53 -11.12 -6.45
C MET A 22 -45.67 -9.99 -5.88
N ASP A 23 -45.55 -9.91 -4.55
CA ASP A 23 -44.72 -8.93 -3.84
C ASP A 23 -43.21 -9.15 -4.09
N ALA A 24 -42.80 -10.41 -4.24
CA ALA A 24 -41.43 -10.77 -4.61
C ALA A 24 -41.12 -10.45 -6.07
N LEU A 25 -42.09 -10.63 -6.99
CA LEU A 25 -41.94 -10.28 -8.39
C LEU A 25 -41.65 -8.78 -8.60
N ASP A 26 -42.38 -7.93 -7.89
CA ASP A 26 -42.17 -6.48 -8.00
C ASP A 26 -40.79 -6.05 -7.48
N GLU A 27 -40.25 -6.76 -6.48
CA GLU A 27 -38.90 -6.53 -5.96
C GLU A 27 -37.80 -6.98 -6.94
N ILE A 28 -37.97 -8.13 -7.60
CA ILE A 28 -37.03 -8.57 -8.65
C ILE A 28 -37.03 -7.56 -9.81
N LEU A 29 -38.19 -7.03 -10.19
CA LEU A 29 -38.26 -5.99 -11.21
C LEU A 29 -37.57 -4.69 -10.78
N SER A 30 -37.69 -4.31 -9.50
CA SER A 30 -37.03 -3.12 -8.95
C SER A 30 -35.49 -3.24 -9.05
N PHE A 31 -34.97 -4.45 -8.86
CA PHE A 31 -33.55 -4.77 -9.01
C PHE A 31 -33.11 -4.79 -10.47
N VAL A 32 -33.81 -5.54 -11.33
CA VAL A 32 -33.43 -5.72 -12.76
C VAL A 32 -33.46 -4.40 -13.52
N ASN A 33 -34.38 -3.49 -13.19
CA ASN A 33 -34.44 -2.16 -13.82
C ASN A 33 -33.19 -1.29 -13.57
N ARG A 34 -32.31 -1.67 -12.64
CA ARG A 34 -31.02 -0.97 -12.42
C ARG A 34 -29.97 -1.33 -13.48
N PHE A 35 -30.19 -2.42 -14.20
CA PHE A 35 -29.28 -2.96 -15.21
C PHE A 35 -29.97 -3.04 -16.59
N PRO A 36 -30.34 -1.90 -17.21
CA PRO A 36 -31.12 -1.87 -18.44
C PRO A 36 -30.44 -2.57 -19.62
N ASP A 37 -29.10 -2.58 -19.65
CA ASP A 37 -28.30 -3.21 -20.72
C ASP A 37 -27.99 -4.70 -20.45
N ALA A 38 -28.27 -5.20 -19.23
CA ALA A 38 -27.91 -6.55 -18.79
C ALA A 38 -29.06 -7.25 -18.03
N GLU A 39 -30.32 -6.98 -18.41
CA GLU A 39 -31.50 -7.51 -17.70
C GLU A 39 -31.47 -9.04 -17.56
N ASP A 40 -31.02 -9.76 -18.59
CA ASP A 40 -31.05 -11.23 -18.58
C ASP A 40 -30.04 -11.85 -17.62
N GLU A 41 -28.83 -11.28 -17.62
CA GLU A 41 -27.72 -11.67 -16.74
C GLU A 41 -28.05 -11.33 -15.29
N ALA A 42 -28.61 -10.15 -15.04
CA ALA A 42 -29.07 -9.73 -13.71
C ALA A 42 -30.16 -10.67 -13.17
N ILE A 43 -31.08 -11.13 -14.03
CA ILE A 43 -32.09 -12.13 -13.64
C ILE A 43 -31.42 -13.47 -13.29
N ASP A 44 -30.54 -13.99 -14.14
CA ASP A 44 -29.91 -15.30 -13.87
C ASP A 44 -29.07 -15.28 -12.59
N LEU A 45 -28.27 -14.23 -12.40
CA LEU A 45 -27.41 -14.07 -11.23
C LEU A 45 -28.22 -13.98 -9.92
N LEU A 46 -29.33 -13.23 -9.92
CA LEU A 46 -30.23 -13.16 -8.77
C LEU A 46 -30.88 -14.51 -8.46
N LEU A 47 -31.28 -15.26 -9.49
CA LEU A 47 -31.90 -16.57 -9.33
C LEU A 47 -30.91 -17.62 -8.82
N ASP A 48 -29.67 -17.61 -9.30
CA ASP A 48 -28.60 -18.51 -8.84
C ASP A 48 -28.27 -18.25 -7.36
N GLN A 49 -28.22 -16.97 -6.96
CA GLN A 49 -27.97 -16.61 -5.56
C GLN A 49 -29.16 -16.97 -4.65
N LEU A 50 -30.40 -16.85 -5.16
CA LEU A 50 -31.57 -17.34 -4.45
C LEU A 50 -31.52 -18.86 -4.27
N GLU A 51 -31.10 -19.63 -5.27
CA GLU A 51 -30.92 -21.09 -5.14
C GLU A 51 -29.88 -21.46 -4.08
N HIS A 52 -28.76 -20.73 -4.03
CA HIS A 52 -27.72 -20.92 -3.03
C HIS A 52 -28.16 -20.59 -1.60
N GLU A 53 -28.89 -19.48 -1.39
CA GLU A 53 -29.38 -19.10 -0.06
C GLU A 53 -30.61 -19.91 0.39
N SER A 54 -31.43 -20.36 -0.55
CA SER A 54 -32.71 -21.02 -0.27
C SER A 54 -32.58 -22.49 0.08
N SER A 55 -31.55 -22.87 0.85
CA SER A 55 -31.37 -24.17 1.50
C SER A 55 -32.68 -24.65 2.18
N LEU A 56 -33.53 -25.25 1.36
CA LEU A 56 -34.63 -26.19 1.57
C LEU A 56 -35.59 -25.87 2.72
N LYS A 57 -36.40 -24.79 2.61
CA LYS A 57 -37.58 -24.60 3.49
C LYS A 57 -38.92 -24.46 2.77
N SER A 58 -38.96 -23.87 1.57
CA SER A 58 -40.20 -23.81 0.77
C SER A 58 -39.92 -23.61 -0.72
N SER A 59 -40.75 -24.24 -1.57
CA SER A 59 -40.75 -24.05 -3.03
C SER A 59 -41.32 -22.67 -3.44
N ILE A 60 -41.76 -21.85 -2.50
CA ILE A 60 -42.32 -20.51 -2.74
C ILE A 60 -41.31 -19.46 -2.29
N ILE A 61 -40.94 -18.56 -3.22
CA ILE A 61 -40.05 -17.42 -2.98
C ILE A 61 -40.88 -16.24 -2.48
N ASP A 62 -40.50 -15.74 -1.30
CA ASP A 62 -41.08 -14.58 -0.64
C ASP A 62 -40.26 -13.31 -0.84
N LYS A 63 -40.87 -12.16 -0.57
CA LYS A 63 -40.23 -10.85 -0.74
C LYS A 63 -38.98 -10.70 0.13
N GLU A 64 -38.97 -11.28 1.32
CA GLU A 64 -37.84 -11.18 2.25
C GLU A 64 -36.60 -11.90 1.70
N SER A 65 -36.77 -13.07 1.08
CA SER A 65 -35.64 -13.79 0.45
C SER A 65 -35.05 -13.01 -0.72
N VAL A 66 -35.91 -12.42 -1.56
CA VAL A 66 -35.44 -11.54 -2.64
C VAL A 66 -34.70 -10.34 -2.07
N ASN A 67 -35.24 -9.68 -1.05
CA ASN A 67 -34.59 -8.50 -0.45
C ASN A 67 -33.21 -8.81 0.15
N ARG A 68 -33.05 -9.96 0.81
CA ARG A 68 -31.75 -10.39 1.34
C ARG A 68 -30.73 -10.53 0.21
N VAL A 69 -31.06 -11.32 -0.82
CA VAL A 69 -30.19 -11.53 -1.97
C VAL A 69 -29.89 -10.23 -2.71
N THR A 70 -30.92 -9.44 -3.03
CA THR A 70 -30.78 -8.13 -3.67
C THR A 70 -29.86 -7.21 -2.87
N SER A 71 -29.99 -7.18 -1.53
CA SER A 71 -29.11 -6.36 -0.69
C SER A 71 -27.64 -6.81 -0.75
N VAL A 72 -27.38 -8.11 -0.80
CA VAL A 72 -26.02 -8.68 -0.93
C VAL A 72 -25.44 -8.35 -2.30
N LEU A 73 -26.22 -8.51 -3.36
CA LEU A 73 -25.78 -8.23 -4.73
C LEU A 73 -25.48 -6.75 -4.96
N LEU A 74 -26.31 -5.86 -4.43
CA LEU A 74 -26.09 -4.41 -4.50
C LEU A 74 -24.90 -3.97 -3.63
N GLN A 75 -24.65 -4.63 -2.49
CA GLN A 75 -23.45 -4.38 -1.71
C GLN A 75 -22.18 -4.83 -2.44
N ALA A 76 -22.24 -5.94 -3.19
CA ALA A 76 -21.13 -6.41 -4.01
C ALA A 76 -20.86 -5.48 -5.20
N GLU A 77 -21.91 -4.96 -5.85
CA GLU A 77 -21.80 -3.96 -6.91
C GLU A 77 -21.21 -2.63 -6.39
N ALA A 78 -21.72 -2.13 -5.26
CA ALA A 78 -21.17 -0.95 -4.60
C ALA A 78 -19.70 -1.15 -4.15
N ALA A 79 -19.26 -2.40 -3.94
CA ALA A 79 -17.86 -2.73 -3.67
C ALA A 79 -16.97 -2.76 -4.93
N ALA A 80 -17.56 -2.89 -6.13
CA ALA A 80 -16.83 -2.88 -7.40
C ALA A 80 -16.65 -1.47 -7.99
N GLU A 81 -17.61 -0.56 -7.74
CA GLU A 81 -17.65 0.80 -8.32
C GLU A 81 -17.17 1.91 -7.35
N GLY A 82 -16.61 1.55 -6.19
CA GLY A 82 -16.27 2.48 -5.11
C GLY A 82 -14.88 3.12 -5.18
N ASP A 83 -14.57 3.91 -6.21
CA ASP A 83 -13.53 4.96 -6.15
C ASP A 83 -14.19 6.34 -5.98
N SER A 84 -14.39 6.75 -4.73
CA SER A 84 -14.35 8.15 -4.26
C SER A 84 -14.96 8.25 -2.86
N GLY A 85 -14.09 8.34 -1.84
CA GLY A 85 -14.41 9.02 -0.58
C GLY A 85 -15.32 8.30 0.41
N SER A 86 -14.70 7.73 1.45
CA SER A 86 -15.27 7.61 2.80
C SER A 86 -16.39 6.57 3.04
N ALA A 87 -16.01 5.29 3.14
CA ALA A 87 -16.45 4.40 4.22
C ALA A 87 -15.52 3.19 4.30
N SER A 88 -14.85 3.04 5.43
CA SER A 88 -13.85 2.00 5.70
C SER A 88 -14.50 0.62 5.90
N ASN A 89 -14.89 -0.06 4.81
CA ASN A 89 -15.11 -1.50 4.84
C ASN A 89 -13.78 -2.19 4.51
N HIS A 90 -12.93 -2.32 5.53
CA HIS A 90 -11.71 -3.10 5.44
C HIS A 90 -12.07 -4.58 5.25
N SER A 91 -11.80 -5.14 4.07
CA SER A 91 -11.65 -6.59 4.00
C SER A 91 -10.54 -6.99 4.98
N ALA A 92 -10.77 -8.04 5.77
CA ALA A 92 -9.82 -8.45 6.81
C ALA A 92 -8.42 -8.77 6.24
N ILE A 93 -8.36 -9.15 4.96
CA ILE A 93 -7.13 -9.39 4.21
C ILE A 93 -7.24 -8.67 2.86
N ARG A 94 -6.16 -7.97 2.46
CA ARG A 94 -5.98 -7.39 1.12
C ARG A 94 -4.62 -7.81 0.57
N VAL A 95 -4.62 -8.29 -0.67
CA VAL A 95 -3.41 -8.51 -1.45
C VAL A 95 -3.26 -7.31 -2.37
N ILE A 96 -2.12 -6.62 -2.29
CA ILE A 96 -1.82 -5.44 -3.10
C ILE A 96 -0.76 -5.85 -4.12
N ASP A 97 -1.05 -5.67 -5.41
CA ASP A 97 -0.06 -5.86 -6.48
C ASP A 97 1.07 -4.83 -6.32
N ALA A 98 2.32 -5.29 -6.38
CA ALA A 98 3.51 -4.47 -6.30
C ALA A 98 3.55 -3.34 -7.35
N PHE A 99 2.95 -3.53 -8.53
CA PHE A 99 2.89 -2.53 -9.59
C PHE A 99 1.78 -1.49 -9.39
N LEU A 100 0.81 -1.77 -8.51
CA LEU A 100 -0.25 -0.84 -8.12
C LEU A 100 0.12 0.00 -6.89
N VAL A 101 1.22 -0.33 -6.21
CA VAL A 101 1.68 0.42 -5.04
C VAL A 101 2.05 1.85 -5.46
N PRO A 102 1.39 2.89 -4.91
CA PRO A 102 1.72 4.27 -5.23
C PRO A 102 3.15 4.58 -4.78
N LYS A 103 3.96 5.11 -5.69
CA LYS A 103 5.32 5.54 -5.36
C LYS A 103 5.29 6.90 -4.68
N PHE A 104 5.87 6.99 -3.49
CA PHE A 104 6.10 8.25 -2.78
C PHE A 104 7.58 8.63 -2.85
N ARG A 105 7.85 9.94 -2.90
CA ARG A 105 9.19 10.52 -2.76
C ARG A 105 9.23 11.41 -1.54
N TYR A 106 10.38 11.46 -0.89
CA TYR A 106 10.63 12.33 0.24
C TYR A 106 11.19 13.67 -0.23
N ASP A 107 10.57 14.77 0.19
CA ASP A 107 11.12 16.12 0.04
C ASP A 107 11.91 16.47 1.31
N SER A 108 13.24 16.59 1.20
CA SER A 108 14.12 16.91 2.33
C SER A 108 13.98 18.33 2.84
N ILE A 109 13.51 19.26 2.00
CA ILE A 109 13.29 20.67 2.35
C ILE A 109 11.97 20.80 3.10
N LYS A 110 10.88 20.32 2.50
CA LYS A 110 9.54 20.37 3.12
C LYS A 110 9.36 19.34 4.22
N LYS A 111 10.24 18.34 4.30
CA LYS A 111 10.16 17.19 5.22
C LYS A 111 8.86 16.39 5.11
N HIS A 112 8.27 16.31 3.92
CA HIS A 112 7.02 15.60 3.66
C HIS A 112 7.16 14.63 2.49
N PHE A 113 6.32 13.60 2.50
CA PHE A 113 6.17 12.70 1.37
C PHE A 113 5.17 13.24 0.37
N TYR A 114 5.50 13.13 -0.91
CA TYR A 114 4.57 13.43 -2.00
C TYR A 114 4.49 12.25 -2.95
N GLN A 115 3.31 12.03 -3.51
CA GLN A 115 3.11 10.99 -4.50
C GLN A 115 3.81 11.37 -5.81
N HIS A 116 4.54 10.43 -6.39
CA HIS A 116 5.15 10.61 -7.69
C HIS A 116 4.05 10.63 -8.77
N ALA A 117 3.91 11.75 -9.48
CA ALA A 117 2.88 11.93 -10.51
C ALA A 117 3.26 11.37 -11.90
N GLY A 118 4.44 10.73 -12.03
CA GLY A 118 4.95 10.23 -13.29
C GLY A 118 4.73 8.73 -13.49
N SER A 119 4.89 8.29 -14.75
CA SER A 119 4.91 6.87 -15.10
C SER A 119 6.08 6.14 -14.44
N LEU A 120 5.86 4.89 -14.05
CA LEU A 120 6.86 3.99 -13.46
C LEU A 120 7.18 2.86 -14.44
N PRO A 121 7.94 3.14 -15.52
CA PRO A 121 8.27 2.11 -16.50
C PRO A 121 9.15 1.04 -15.85
N ILE A 122 8.93 -0.21 -16.25
CA ILE A 122 9.78 -1.36 -15.84
C ILE A 122 11.23 -1.14 -16.30
N HIS A 123 11.40 -0.56 -17.49
CA HIS A 123 12.70 -0.17 -18.03
C HIS A 123 12.94 1.32 -17.76
N GLY A 124 13.70 1.60 -16.70
CA GLY A 124 14.06 2.96 -16.31
C GLY A 124 15.30 3.48 -17.04
N GLU A 125 15.39 4.80 -17.14
CA GLU A 125 16.59 5.52 -17.61
C GLU A 125 17.78 5.33 -16.65
N ALA A 126 19.00 5.60 -17.11
CA ALA A 126 20.20 5.55 -16.27
C ALA A 126 20.08 6.42 -15.00
N SER A 127 19.41 7.57 -15.11
CA SER A 127 19.12 8.47 -13.99
C SER A 127 18.24 7.84 -12.90
N ALA A 128 17.41 6.84 -13.25
CA ALA A 128 16.55 6.14 -12.30
C ALA A 128 17.38 5.31 -11.31
N LYS A 129 18.51 4.73 -11.76
CA LYS A 129 19.43 3.99 -10.88
C LYS A 129 20.06 4.91 -9.84
N ALA A 130 20.56 6.07 -10.26
CA ALA A 130 21.11 7.07 -9.33
C ALA A 130 20.03 7.63 -8.38
N ALA A 131 18.81 7.88 -8.88
CA ALA A 131 17.69 8.31 -8.04
C ALA A 131 17.33 7.28 -6.96
N LEU A 132 17.37 5.98 -7.27
CA LEU A 132 17.09 4.91 -6.30
C LEU A 132 18.03 4.97 -5.09
N TYR A 133 19.34 5.12 -5.31
CA TYR A 133 20.30 5.19 -4.21
C TYR A 133 20.16 6.49 -3.41
N ARG A 134 19.92 7.62 -4.09
CA ARG A 134 19.66 8.91 -3.42
C ARG A 134 18.39 8.87 -2.57
N ASP A 135 17.30 8.34 -3.11
CA ASP A 135 16.03 8.21 -2.38
C ASP A 135 16.19 7.33 -1.14
N ARG A 136 16.90 6.19 -1.26
CA ARG A 136 17.24 5.32 -0.12
C ARG A 136 18.08 6.03 0.93
N PHE A 137 19.13 6.74 0.52
CA PHE A 137 19.98 7.49 1.42
C PHE A 137 19.18 8.54 2.19
N LEU A 138 18.39 9.37 1.49
CA LEU A 138 17.59 10.44 2.09
C LEU A 138 16.54 9.91 3.07
N LEU A 139 15.89 8.79 2.74
CA LEU A 139 14.94 8.11 3.61
C LEU A 139 15.58 7.64 4.91
N LEU A 140 16.73 6.97 4.81
CA LEU A 140 17.45 6.52 5.99
C LEU A 140 17.99 7.71 6.78
N PHE A 141 18.56 8.71 6.12
CA PHE A 141 19.09 9.92 6.75
C PHE A 141 18.01 10.66 7.53
N GLN A 142 16.80 10.77 6.97
CA GLN A 142 15.64 11.32 7.66
C GLN A 142 15.25 10.53 8.92
N ARG A 143 15.34 9.20 8.90
CA ARG A 143 15.05 8.36 10.08
C ARG A 143 16.12 8.52 11.14
N VAL A 144 17.38 8.40 10.77
CA VAL A 144 18.52 8.47 11.71
C VAL A 144 18.61 9.87 12.32
N SER A 145 18.42 10.94 11.55
CA SER A 145 18.46 12.33 12.05
C SER A 145 17.36 12.66 13.07
N ARG A 146 16.30 11.85 13.14
CA ARG A 146 15.21 12.01 14.12
C ARG A 146 15.42 11.19 15.38
N ASP A 147 16.37 10.27 15.37
CA ASP A 147 16.73 9.50 16.55
C ASP A 147 17.47 10.41 17.54
N GLN A 148 17.11 10.29 18.81
CA GLN A 148 17.64 11.14 19.88
C GLN A 148 19.16 11.02 19.99
N HIS A 149 19.72 9.84 19.75
CA HIS A 149 21.17 9.61 19.86
C HIS A 149 21.96 10.42 18.85
N PHE A 150 21.41 10.66 17.65
CA PHE A 150 22.06 11.42 16.57
C PHE A 150 21.59 12.87 16.46
N SER A 151 20.62 13.27 17.29
CA SER A 151 20.10 14.64 17.33
C SER A 151 21.04 15.56 18.12
N ARG A 152 21.11 16.84 17.72
CA ARG A 152 21.87 17.85 18.48
C ARG A 152 21.27 17.98 19.89
N PRO A 153 22.06 17.78 20.96
CA PRO A 153 21.56 18.00 22.31
C PRO A 153 21.12 19.46 22.46
N SER A 154 19.89 19.67 22.93
CA SER A 154 19.29 21.01 23.03
C SER A 154 19.87 21.84 24.18
N PHE A 155 20.60 21.19 25.10
CA PHE A 155 21.29 21.80 26.22
C PHE A 155 22.60 21.05 26.51
N ASP A 156 23.55 21.76 27.10
CA ASP A 156 24.89 21.31 27.48
C ASP A 156 24.80 20.23 28.58
N VAL A 157 24.43 19.01 28.19
CA VAL A 157 24.31 17.87 29.11
C VAL A 157 25.63 17.10 29.09
N VAL A 158 26.27 17.16 30.26
CA VAL A 158 27.43 16.41 30.73
C VAL A 158 27.59 15.04 30.07
N ASN A 159 28.66 14.92 29.28
CA ASN A 159 29.44 13.72 28.96
C ASN A 159 28.70 12.37 28.90
N SER A 160 28.05 12.11 27.76
CA SER A 160 28.05 10.74 27.22
C SER A 160 29.50 10.35 26.89
N GLU A 161 29.91 9.10 27.18
CA GLU A 161 31.24 8.57 26.82
C GLU A 161 31.57 8.72 25.31
N PHE A 162 30.55 8.96 24.48
CA PHE A 162 30.64 9.08 23.03
C PHE A 162 30.49 10.52 22.46
N GLY A 163 30.26 11.53 23.30
CA GLY A 163 30.04 12.93 22.86
C GLY A 163 28.71 13.14 22.12
N SER A 164 28.57 14.25 21.38
CA SER A 164 27.41 14.45 20.49
C SER A 164 27.56 13.57 19.25
N CYS A 165 26.61 12.66 19.02
CA CYS A 165 26.66 11.79 17.83
C CYS A 165 26.12 12.50 16.58
N GLU A 166 26.46 13.78 16.41
CA GLU A 166 25.99 14.58 15.28
C GLU A 166 26.59 14.07 13.97
N ILE A 167 25.70 13.72 13.03
CA ILE A 167 26.10 13.22 11.72
C ILE A 167 26.67 14.35 10.89
N SER A 168 27.93 14.17 10.48
CA SER A 168 28.67 15.08 9.60
C SER A 168 28.71 14.53 8.18
N THR A 169 28.73 15.43 7.18
CA THR A 169 28.99 15.03 5.79
C THR A 169 30.46 14.72 5.58
N ILE A 170 30.79 13.80 4.68
CA ILE A 170 32.18 13.41 4.37
C ILE A 170 33.00 14.62 3.93
N GLN A 171 32.42 15.49 3.09
CA GLN A 171 33.08 16.70 2.63
C GLN A 171 33.45 17.66 3.77
N SER A 172 32.69 17.69 4.87
CA SER A 172 32.98 18.55 6.03
C SER A 172 34.17 18.07 6.88
N LEU A 173 34.61 16.82 6.69
CA LEU A 173 35.69 16.20 7.45
C LEU A 173 37.08 16.61 6.95
N VAL A 174 37.17 17.19 5.74
CA VAL A 174 38.45 17.57 5.14
C VAL A 174 39.18 18.56 6.05
N GLY A 175 40.37 18.18 6.50
CA GLY A 175 41.19 18.99 7.41
C GLY A 175 40.76 18.95 8.89
N GLN A 176 39.72 18.17 9.23
CA GLN A 176 39.34 17.94 10.62
C GLN A 176 40.04 16.71 11.19
N THR A 177 40.27 16.72 12.50
CA THR A 177 40.84 15.59 13.25
C THR A 177 39.91 15.17 14.40
N GLY A 178 40.07 13.93 14.85
CA GLY A 178 39.27 13.34 15.93
C GLY A 178 38.11 12.48 15.44
N ARG A 179 37.30 11.98 16.38
CA ARG A 179 36.14 11.11 16.08
C ARG A 179 34.99 11.93 15.52
N ARG A 180 34.33 11.38 14.50
CA ARG A 180 33.18 11.98 13.81
C ARG A 180 32.18 10.88 13.47
N TRP A 181 30.91 11.24 13.44
CA TRP A 181 29.82 10.34 13.07
C TRP A 181 29.43 10.64 11.64
N VAL A 182 29.42 9.62 10.80
CA VAL A 182 29.18 9.76 9.36
C VAL A 182 28.16 8.73 8.95
N MET A 183 27.22 9.15 8.10
CA MET A 183 26.27 8.26 7.46
C MET A 183 26.61 8.16 5.98
N GLY A 184 26.73 6.94 5.48
CA GLY A 184 27.07 6.68 4.08
C GLY A 184 26.64 5.30 3.63
N VAL A 185 26.82 5.04 2.34
CA VAL A 185 26.73 3.74 1.71
C VAL A 185 28.12 3.14 1.65
N ILE A 186 28.27 1.91 2.13
CA ILE A 186 29.53 1.18 2.01
C ILE A 186 29.56 0.51 0.64
N SER A 187 30.62 0.74 -0.11
CA SER A 187 30.87 0.10 -1.40
C SER A 187 32.27 -0.54 -1.38
N GLN A 188 32.42 -1.61 -2.14
CA GLN A 188 33.71 -2.26 -2.37
C GLN A 188 33.97 -2.19 -3.86
N LEU A 189 34.89 -1.32 -4.27
CA LEU A 189 35.23 -1.13 -5.69
C LEU A 189 36.33 -2.11 -6.12
N GLU A 190 37.29 -2.36 -5.23
CA GLU A 190 38.41 -3.29 -5.41
C GLU A 190 38.47 -4.27 -4.23
N ASP A 191 39.07 -5.44 -4.44
CA ASP A 191 39.21 -6.44 -3.38
C ASP A 191 40.06 -5.91 -2.22
N GLY A 192 39.50 -5.91 -1.01
CA GLY A 192 40.17 -5.40 0.19
C GLY A 192 40.04 -3.88 0.43
N HIS A 193 39.50 -3.12 -0.53
CA HIS A 193 39.33 -1.67 -0.40
C HIS A 193 37.84 -1.29 -0.26
N PHE A 194 37.48 -0.82 0.93
CA PHE A 194 36.11 -0.36 1.23
C PHE A 194 36.04 1.16 1.17
N TYR A 195 34.93 1.66 0.65
CA TYR A 195 34.64 3.08 0.57
C TYR A 195 33.31 3.37 1.27
N LEU A 196 33.26 4.52 1.94
CA LEU A 196 32.03 5.11 2.44
C LEU A 196 31.66 6.29 1.54
N GLU A 197 30.43 6.31 1.02
CA GLU A 197 29.93 7.34 0.12
C GLU A 197 28.69 8.03 0.70
N ASP A 198 28.64 9.36 0.68
CA ASP A 198 27.45 10.16 0.98
C ASP A 198 26.98 10.92 -0.28
N LEU A 199 26.08 11.89 -0.13
CA LEU A 199 25.59 12.67 -1.29
C LEU A 199 26.63 13.63 -1.87
N ALA A 200 27.74 13.87 -1.17
CA ALA A 200 28.72 14.91 -1.49
C ALA A 200 30.08 14.33 -1.88
N ALA A 201 30.54 13.27 -1.22
CA ALA A 201 31.88 12.73 -1.39
C ALA A 201 31.95 11.24 -1.03
N SER A 202 33.08 10.62 -1.37
CA SER A 202 33.47 9.27 -0.96
C SER A 202 34.83 9.29 -0.27
N VAL A 203 35.02 8.39 0.68
CA VAL A 203 36.28 8.21 1.43
C VAL A 203 36.55 6.74 1.64
N GLU A 204 37.82 6.33 1.52
CA GLU A 204 38.24 4.96 1.83
C GLU A 204 38.17 4.72 3.35
N ILE A 205 37.72 3.54 3.76
CA ILE A 205 37.54 3.14 5.16
C ILE A 205 38.23 1.81 5.45
N ASP A 206 38.85 1.71 6.63
CA ASP A 206 39.41 0.46 7.15
C ASP A 206 38.45 -0.17 8.17
N LEU A 207 37.80 -1.27 7.77
CA LEU A 207 36.84 -2.01 8.60
C LEU A 207 37.49 -3.08 9.49
N SER A 208 38.82 -3.20 9.52
CA SER A 208 39.53 -4.26 10.26
C SER A 208 39.23 -4.28 11.78
N LYS A 209 38.96 -3.12 12.37
CA LYS A 209 38.60 -2.94 13.79
C LYS A 209 37.11 -2.63 14.01
N ALA A 210 36.27 -2.83 13.00
CA ALA A 210 34.85 -2.50 13.09
C ALA A 210 34.11 -3.44 14.05
N ILE A 211 33.26 -2.87 14.90
CA ILE A 211 32.32 -3.61 15.76
C ILE A 211 30.90 -3.26 15.33
N SER A 212 30.07 -4.27 15.07
CA SER A 212 28.66 -4.06 14.71
C SER A 212 27.79 -3.99 15.95
N PHE A 213 27.01 -2.92 16.10
CA PHE A 213 25.98 -2.82 17.12
C PHE A 213 24.62 -3.13 16.49
N ALA A 214 23.89 -4.09 17.07
CA ALA A 214 22.51 -4.39 16.71
C ALA A 214 21.56 -3.36 17.37
N PHE A 215 21.67 -2.10 16.97
CA PHE A 215 20.53 -1.19 17.05
C PHE A 215 19.76 -1.27 15.73
N ASN A 216 18.48 -0.87 15.70
CA ASN A 216 17.62 -0.97 14.51
C ASN A 216 18.12 -0.18 13.26
N ALA A 217 19.33 0.38 13.31
CA ALA A 217 20.17 0.82 12.22
C ALA A 217 21.62 0.36 12.49
N LEU A 218 22.29 -0.21 11.48
CA LEU A 218 23.69 -0.65 11.58
C LEU A 218 24.59 0.57 11.85
N ALA A 219 25.05 0.73 13.09
CA ALA A 219 26.08 1.70 13.46
C ALA A 219 27.43 0.98 13.46
N ILE A 220 28.37 1.44 12.62
CA ILE A 220 29.76 1.00 12.65
C ILE A 220 30.54 2.07 13.41
N ILE A 221 31.03 1.71 14.60
CA ILE A 221 31.90 2.57 15.40
C ILE A 221 33.35 2.20 15.08
N PHE A 222 34.15 3.18 14.66
CA PHE A 222 35.59 3.04 14.53
C PHE A 222 36.25 3.44 15.86
N GLN A 223 36.89 2.47 16.54
CA GLN A 223 37.83 2.76 17.62
C GLN A 223 39.23 2.91 17.02
N THR A 224 39.81 4.11 17.18
CA THR A 224 41.25 4.36 16.99
C THR A 224 42.05 3.68 18.09
#